data_AF-A0AAJ1V3M1-F1
#
_entry.id   AF-A0AAJ1V3M1-F1
#
_cell.length_a   1.000
_cell.length_b   1.000
_cell.length_c   1.000
_cell.angle_alpha   90.00
_cell.angle_beta   90.00
_cell.angle_gamma   90.00
#
_symmetry.space_group_name_H-M   'P 1'
#
loop_
_entity.id
_entity.type
_entity.pdbx_description
1 polymer ?
#
loop_
_entity_poly.entity_id
_entity_poly.type
_entity_poly.pdbx_seq_one_letter_code
_entity_poly.pdbx_strand_id
1 'polypeptide(L)'
;NDSGEHNLQDAINHPAEDFTATPSPADEVAYFQLSGGTTGTPKLIPRTHNDYYYSVRRSVEICQFTQQTRYLCSIPAAHNY
;
A
#
# COMPACT_ATOMS: atom_id res chain seq x y z
N ASN A 1 3.68 27.15 -6.38
CA ASN A 1 2.60 27.72 -7.22
C ASN A 1 2.56 26.98 -8.53
N ASP A 2 1.96 25.80 -8.53
CA ASP A 2 1.75 25.03 -9.74
C ASP A 2 0.24 24.92 -9.94
N SER A 3 -0.32 25.95 -10.55
CA SER A 3 -1.74 26.12 -10.85
C SER A 3 -2.05 25.55 -12.24
N GLY A 4 -1.59 24.33 -12.51
CA GLY A 4 -1.89 23.56 -13.73
C GLY A 4 -3.03 22.56 -13.51
N GLU A 5 -3.56 21.99 -14.60
CA GLU A 5 -4.70 21.04 -14.67
C GLU A 5 -4.61 19.79 -13.76
N HIS A 6 -3.45 19.54 -13.13
CA HIS A 6 -3.20 18.38 -12.26
C HIS A 6 -2.58 18.78 -10.92
N ASN A 7 -3.13 19.80 -10.26
CA ASN A 7 -2.69 20.21 -8.93
C ASN A 7 -3.02 19.13 -7.87
N LEU A 8 -2.00 18.67 -7.14
CA LEU A 8 -2.14 17.64 -6.10
C LEU A 8 -3.06 18.07 -4.96
N GLN A 9 -3.04 19.34 -4.57
CA GLN A 9 -3.90 19.88 -3.53
C GLN A 9 -5.37 19.82 -3.95
N ASP A 10 -5.66 20.09 -5.22
CA ASP A 10 -7.01 19.97 -5.77
C ASP A 10 -7.47 18.50 -5.79
N ALA A 11 -6.60 17.56 -6.15
CA ALA A 11 -6.90 16.13 -6.09
C ALA A 11 -7.11 15.60 -4.66
N ILE A 12 -6.32 16.06 -3.68
CA ILE A 12 -6.48 15.70 -2.26
C ILE A 12 -7.78 16.28 -1.68
N ASN A 13 -8.12 17.51 -2.08
CA ASN A 13 -9.30 18.20 -1.59
C ASN A 13 -10.59 17.76 -2.31
N HIS A 14 -10.49 17.05 -3.42
CA HIS A 14 -11.64 16.54 -4.15
C HIS A 14 -12.34 15.46 -3.30
N PRO A 15 -13.57 15.72 -2.83
CA PRO A 15 -14.31 14.71 -2.11
C PRO A 15 -14.56 13.52 -3.02
N ALA A 16 -14.42 12.30 -2.50
CA ALA A 16 -14.84 11.11 -3.22
C ALA A 16 -16.38 11.13 -3.32
N GLU A 17 -16.90 11.55 -4.47
CA GLU A 17 -18.34 11.47 -4.75
C GLU A 17 -18.74 10.00 -4.96
N ASP A 18 -19.90 9.61 -4.42
CA ASP A 18 -20.49 8.27 -4.54
C ASP A 18 -19.64 7.07 -4.05
N PHE A 19 -18.58 7.30 -3.27
CA PHE A 19 -17.82 6.23 -2.62
C PHE A 19 -18.31 5.97 -1.19
N THR A 20 -18.86 4.78 -0.97
CA THR A 20 -19.10 4.25 0.38
C THR A 20 -18.06 3.16 0.66
N ALA A 21 -17.13 3.42 1.58
CA ALA A 21 -16.17 2.42 2.00
C ALA A 21 -16.87 1.26 2.70
N THR A 22 -16.97 0.11 2.04
CA THR A 22 -17.43 -1.13 2.66
C THR A 22 -16.22 -2.04 2.91
N PRO A 23 -16.01 -2.52 4.15
CA PRO A 23 -14.91 -3.44 4.42
C PRO A 23 -15.12 -4.76 3.67
N SER A 24 -14.08 -5.26 3.00
CA SER A 24 -14.09 -6.64 2.50
C SER A 24 -13.74 -7.63 3.62
N PRO A 25 -14.23 -8.88 3.56
CA PRO A 25 -13.84 -9.96 4.45
C PRO A 25 -12.33 -10.17 4.51
N ALA A 26 -11.82 -10.61 5.66
CA ALA A 26 -10.37 -10.69 5.89
C ALA A 26 -9.65 -11.74 5.03
N ASP A 27 -10.37 -12.76 4.60
CA ASP A 27 -9.93 -13.83 3.71
C ASP A 27 -10.13 -13.52 2.22
N GLU A 28 -10.74 -12.39 1.89
CA GLU A 28 -10.80 -11.87 0.52
C GLU A 28 -9.56 -11.04 0.16
N VAL A 29 -9.36 -10.85 -1.14
CA VAL A 29 -8.25 -10.06 -1.68
C VAL A 29 -8.38 -8.60 -1.24
N ALA A 30 -7.32 -8.10 -0.62
CA ALA A 30 -7.15 -6.69 -0.24
C ALA A 30 -6.51 -5.90 -1.39
N TYR A 31 -5.45 -6.43 -2.02
CA TYR A 31 -4.77 -5.78 -3.14
C TYR A 31 -3.93 -6.76 -3.98
N PHE A 32 -3.40 -6.28 -5.11
CA PHE A 32 -2.47 -7.03 -5.96
C PHE A 32 -1.06 -6.44 -5.89
N GLN A 33 -0.10 -7.23 -5.44
CA GLN A 33 1.32 -6.88 -5.45
C GLN A 33 1.95 -7.26 -6.80
N LEU A 34 2.92 -6.47 -7.26
CA LEU A 34 3.68 -6.78 -8.47
C LEU A 34 4.83 -7.76 -8.20
N SER A 35 5.01 -8.75 -9.06
CA SER A 35 6.17 -9.65 -9.03
C SER A 35 7.46 -8.93 -9.46
N GLY A 36 8.60 -9.21 -8.82
CA GLY A 36 9.91 -8.61 -9.15
C GLY A 36 10.66 -9.18 -10.36
N GLY A 37 9.97 -9.82 -11.31
CA GLY A 37 10.60 -10.45 -12.48
C GLY A 37 11.22 -9.43 -13.45
N THR A 38 12.41 -9.74 -13.97
CA THR A 38 13.19 -8.85 -14.87
C THR A 38 12.85 -9.01 -16.35
N THR A 39 11.99 -9.97 -16.72
CA THR A 39 11.61 -10.26 -18.10
C THR A 39 10.11 -10.05 -18.30
N GLY A 40 9.75 -8.91 -18.92
CA GLY A 40 8.37 -8.61 -19.32
C GLY A 40 7.51 -7.94 -18.24
N THR A 41 6.21 -7.84 -18.52
CA THR A 41 5.24 -7.18 -17.64
C THR A 41 5.12 -7.92 -16.29
N PRO A 42 5.24 -7.22 -15.14
CA PRO A 42 5.04 -7.83 -13.83
C PRO A 42 3.70 -8.56 -13.70
N LYS A 43 3.72 -9.72 -13.05
CA LYS A 43 2.51 -10.49 -12.72
C LYS A 43 1.85 -9.93 -11.47
N LEU A 44 0.52 -9.99 -11.43
CA LEU A 44 -0.28 -9.64 -10.26
C LEU A 44 -0.27 -10.80 -9.25
N ILE A 45 0.03 -10.48 -7.99
CA ILE A 45 0.03 -11.41 -6.86
C ILE A 45 -1.09 -10.96 -5.89
N PRO A 46 -2.22 -11.69 -5.78
CA PRO A 46 -3.28 -11.33 -4.84
C PRO A 46 -2.80 -11.50 -3.39
N ARG A 47 -3.07 -10.51 -2.56
CA ARG A 47 -2.84 -10.53 -1.10
C ARG A 47 -4.18 -10.36 -0.40
N THR A 48 -4.52 -11.27 0.48
CA THR A 48 -5.66 -11.15 1.41
C THR A 48 -5.30 -10.26 2.58
N HIS A 49 -6.29 -9.75 3.31
CA HIS A 49 -6.01 -9.02 4.56
C HIS A 49 -5.30 -9.91 5.57
N ASN A 50 -5.75 -11.17 5.71
CA ASN A 50 -5.19 -12.12 6.68
C ASN A 50 -3.69 -12.37 6.47
N ASP A 51 -3.27 -12.73 5.24
CA ASP A 51 -1.86 -13.04 5.00
C ASP A 51 -0.98 -11.79 5.07
N TYR A 52 -1.48 -10.65 4.58
CA TYR A 52 -0.71 -9.42 4.58
C TYR A 52 -0.52 -8.87 5.99
N TYR A 53 -1.60 -8.87 6.78
CA TYR A 53 -1.56 -8.43 8.16
C TYR A 53 -0.64 -9.32 9.02
N TYR A 54 -0.69 -10.65 8.83
CA TYR A 54 0.27 -11.55 9.48
C TYR A 54 1.71 -11.19 9.13
N SER A 55 2.01 -10.98 7.84
CA SER A 55 3.35 -10.61 7.37
C SER A 55 3.85 -9.34 8.06
N VAL A 56 3.02 -8.30 8.12
CA VAL A 56 3.40 -7.02 8.75
C VAL A 56 3.60 -7.19 10.25
N ARG A 57 2.66 -7.81 10.96
CA ARG A 57 2.72 -8.01 12.42
C ARG A 57 3.94 -8.81 12.83
N ARG A 58 4.23 -9.89 12.10
CA ARG A 58 5.38 -10.73 12.39
C ARG A 58 6.70 -10.01 12.11
N SER A 59 6.77 -9.20 11.05
CA SER A 59 7.94 -8.35 10.78
C SER A 59 8.17 -7.30 11.86
N VAL A 60 7.11 -6.66 12.37
CA VAL A 60 7.20 -5.71 13.48
C VAL A 60 7.82 -6.35 14.73
N GLU A 61 7.39 -7.57 15.07
CA GLU A 61 7.95 -8.32 16.19
C GLU A 61 9.43 -8.69 15.97
N ILE A 62 9.77 -9.22 14.79
CA ILE A 62 11.14 -9.65 14.46
C ILE A 62 12.11 -8.47 14.44
N CYS A 63 11.70 -7.35 13.82
CA CYS A 63 12.49 -6.13 13.70
C CYS A 63 12.42 -5.24 14.96
N GLN A 64 11.66 -5.66 15.99
CA GLN A 64 11.50 -4.92 17.24
C GLN A 64 11.01 -3.47 17.03
N PHE A 65 10.09 -3.28 16.09
CA PHE A 65 9.50 -1.97 15.82
C PHE A 65 8.70 -1.49 17.04
N THR A 66 8.95 -0.25 17.45
CA THR A 66 8.25 0.41 18.56
C THR A 66 7.76 1.79 18.14
N GLN A 67 7.07 2.48 19.04
CA GLN A 67 6.66 3.87 18.84
C GLN A 67 7.86 4.84 18.72
N GLN A 68 9.06 4.42 19.16
CA GLN A 68 10.29 5.21 19.08
C GLN A 68 11.06 4.96 17.76
N THR A 69 10.68 3.95 16.99
CA THR A 69 11.31 3.64 15.69
C THR A 69 11.05 4.77 14.70
N ARG A 70 12.12 5.24 14.05
CA ARG A 70 12.03 6.20 12.93
C ARG A 70 12.43 5.49 11.64
N TYR A 71 11.50 5.38 10.70
CA TYR A 71 11.71 4.69 9.43
C TYR A 71 11.86 5.70 8.29
N LEU A 72 13.00 5.63 7.59
CA LEU A 72 13.23 6.36 6.34
C LEU A 72 12.97 5.42 5.15
N CYS A 73 11.93 5.69 4.37
CA CYS A 73 11.67 4.99 3.12
C CYS A 73 12.32 5.74 1.95
N SER A 74 13.49 5.27 1.51
CA SER A 74 14.21 5.86 0.37
C SER A 74 14.18 4.99 -0.90
N ILE A 75 13.37 3.93 -0.89
CA ILE A 75 13.13 3.01 -2.02
C ILE A 75 11.68 3.18 -2.51
N PRO A 76 11.29 2.66 -3.68
CA PRO A 76 9.91 2.76 -4.16
C PRO A 76 8.90 2.23 -3.13
N ALA A 77 8.02 3.10 -2.61
CA ALA A 77 7.11 2.78 -1.52
C ALA A 77 6.09 1.66 -1.83
N ALA A 78 5.85 1.38 -3.12
CA ALA A 78 4.96 0.32 -3.56
C ALA A 78 5.60 -1.08 -3.52
N HIS A 79 6.89 -1.21 -3.22
CA HIS A 79 7.56 -2.50 -3.09
C HIS A 79 7.21 -3.20 -1.75
N ASN A 80 7.05 -4.52 -1.80
CA ASN A 80 6.80 -5.37 -0.63
C ASN A 80 8.05 -5.63 0.25
N TYR A 81 9.08 -4.78 0.17
CA TYR A 81 10.36 -5.02 0.86
C TYR A 81 10.17 -5.19 2.38
#